data_AF-A0A7C8AHK4-F1
#
_entry.id   AF-A0A7C8AHK4-F1
#
_cell.length_a   1.000
_cell.length_b   1.000
_cell.length_c   1.000
_cell.angle_alpha   90.00
_cell.angle_beta   90.00
_cell.angle_gamma   90.00
#
_symmetry.space_group_name_H-M   'P 1'
#
loop_
_entity.id
_entity.type
_entity.pdbx_description
1 polymer ?
#
loop_
_entity_poly.entity_id
_entity_poly.type
_entity_poly.pdbx_seq_one_letter_code
_entity_poly.pdbx_strand_id
1 'polypeptide(L)'
;MAQLSVENRDNIHKEFMLQTSARFEELGALTKPDLKAAVDAIDEWVENNFASFNSAVPQMAREALSAKQKAQLLFMILKKRWEVS
;
A
#
# COMPACT_ATOMS: atom_id res chain seq x y z
N MET A 1 8.36 -5.42 -7.21
CA MET A 1 7.48 -4.98 -8.31
C MET A 1 8.26 -3.85 -8.96
N ALA A 2 7.67 -2.72 -9.34
CA ALA A 2 8.48 -1.52 -9.52
C ALA A 2 7.91 -0.48 -8.57
N GLN A 3 8.80 0.28 -7.93
CA GLN A 3 8.42 1.43 -7.12
C GLN A 3 7.51 2.36 -7.94
N LEU A 4 6.51 2.97 -7.30
CA LEU A 4 5.58 3.87 -8.00
C LEU A 4 6.31 5.09 -8.57
N SER A 5 5.69 5.76 -9.55
CA SER A 5 6.18 7.09 -9.95
C SER A 5 5.92 8.09 -8.83
N VAL A 6 6.71 9.17 -8.81
CA VAL A 6 6.51 10.29 -7.87
C VAL A 6 5.09 10.84 -8.00
N GLU A 7 4.57 10.96 -9.23
CA GLU A 7 3.21 11.40 -9.50
C GLU A 7 2.15 10.49 -8.87
N ASN A 8 2.31 9.17 -8.97
CA ASN A 8 1.38 8.22 -8.37
C ASN A 8 1.39 8.30 -6.83
N ARG A 9 2.57 8.44 -6.22
CA ARG A 9 2.67 8.67 -4.77
C ARG A 9 2.03 9.99 -4.34
N ASP A 10 2.20 11.05 -5.14
CA ASP A 10 1.54 12.33 -4.91
C ASP A 10 0.02 12.26 -5.01
N ASN A 11 -0.50 11.47 -5.95
CA ASN A 11 -1.94 11.25 -6.06
C ASN A 11 -2.49 10.47 -4.86
N ILE A 12 -1.78 9.46 -4.38
CA ILE A 12 -2.13 8.73 -3.13
C ILE A 12 -2.16 9.68 -1.93
N HIS A 13 -1.12 10.53 -1.79
CA HIS A 13 -1.06 11.52 -0.71
C HIS A 13 -2.27 12.47 -0.73
N LYS A 14 -2.63 12.99 -1.92
CA LYS A 14 -3.81 13.86 -2.08
C LYS A 14 -5.11 13.14 -1.77
N GLU A 15 -5.27 11.91 -2.26
CA GLU A 15 -6.47 11.12 -2.04
C GLU A 15 -6.67 10.81 -0.56
N PHE A 16 -5.60 10.43 0.16
CA PHE A 16 -5.66 10.19 1.59
C PHE A 16 -6.11 11.45 2.36
N MET A 17 -5.47 12.59 2.11
CA MET A 17 -5.87 13.86 2.74
C MET A 17 -7.34 14.22 2.44
N LEU A 18 -7.80 14.01 1.21
CA LEU A 18 -9.18 14.27 0.81
C LEU A 18 -10.16 13.39 1.60
N GLN A 19 -9.88 12.09 1.71
CA GLN A 19 -10.73 11.15 2.42
C GLN A 19 -10.79 11.44 3.92
N THR A 20 -9.65 11.70 4.55
CA THR A 20 -9.56 12.06 5.97
C THR A 20 -10.31 13.36 6.26
N SER A 21 -10.13 14.37 5.40
CA SER A 21 -10.84 15.65 5.53
C SER A 21 -12.36 15.48 5.37
N ALA A 22 -12.82 14.63 4.45
CA ALA A 22 -14.24 14.37 4.23
C ALA A 22 -14.90 13.67 5.42
N ARG A 23 -14.12 12.93 6.23
CA ARG A 23 -14.58 12.23 7.43
C ARG A 23 -14.35 13.00 8.73
N PHE A 24 -13.77 14.20 8.65
CA PHE A 24 -13.36 14.99 9.81
C PHE A 24 -12.45 14.22 10.79
N GLU A 25 -11.60 13.35 10.27
CA GLU A 25 -10.65 12.58 11.07
C GLU A 25 -9.42 13.44 11.42
N GLU A 26 -9.02 13.47 12.70
CA GLU A 26 -7.83 14.18 13.15
C GLU A 26 -6.56 13.33 12.95
N LEU A 27 -5.52 13.90 12.34
CA LEU A 27 -4.22 13.26 12.12
C LEU A 27 -3.18 13.61 13.22
N GLY A 28 -3.62 14.19 14.33
CA GLY A 28 -2.74 14.64 15.41
C GLY A 28 -1.74 15.70 14.96
N ALA A 29 -0.47 15.57 15.37
CA ALA A 29 0.60 16.52 15.05
C ALA A 29 1.25 16.30 13.67
N LEU A 30 0.72 15.40 12.85
CA LEU A 30 1.31 15.05 11.56
C LEU A 30 1.22 16.21 10.56
N THR A 31 2.35 16.63 10.00
CA THR A 31 2.36 17.66 8.96
C THR A 31 2.17 17.05 7.56
N LYS A 32 1.84 17.88 6.56
CA LYS A 32 1.73 17.42 5.16
C LYS A 32 3.05 16.84 4.62
N PRO A 33 4.23 17.45 4.86
CA PRO A 33 5.51 16.83 4.53
C PRO A 33 5.71 15.46 5.16
N ASP A 34 5.33 15.29 6.43
CA ASP A 34 5.47 14.01 7.13
C ASP A 34 4.60 12.92 6.49
N LEU A 35 3.35 13.26 6.15
CA LEU A 35 2.44 12.35 5.47
C LEU A 35 2.98 11.93 4.09
N LYS A 36 3.54 12.87 3.31
CA LYS A 36 4.18 12.54 2.04
C LYS A 36 5.38 11.60 2.24
N ALA A 37 6.24 11.90 3.22
CA ALA A 37 7.37 11.03 3.56
C ALA A 37 6.91 9.64 4.01
N ALA A 38 5.78 9.54 4.70
CA ALA A 38 5.18 8.25 5.07
C ALA A 38 4.70 7.46 3.83
N VAL A 39 4.06 8.10 2.85
CA VAL A 39 3.67 7.46 1.59
C VAL A 39 4.89 6.92 0.84
N ASP A 40 5.95 7.72 0.74
CA ASP A 40 7.22 7.32 0.10
C ASP A 40 7.84 6.12 0.82
N ALA A 41 7.91 6.15 2.15
CA ALA A 41 8.48 5.06 2.96
C ALA A 41 7.65 3.76 2.87
N ILE A 42 6.31 3.86 2.81
CA ILE A 42 5.44 2.70 2.67
C ILE A 42 5.62 2.05 1.28
N ASP A 43 5.68 2.83 0.20
CA ASP A 43 5.92 2.33 -1.16
C ASP A 43 7.30 1.65 -1.26
N GLU A 44 8.33 2.27 -0.69
CA GLU A 44 9.67 1.69 -0.61
C GLU A 44 9.68 0.38 0.18
N TRP A 45 8.99 0.34 1.32
CA TRP A 45 8.89 -0.88 2.12
C TRP A 45 8.21 -2.02 1.34
N VAL A 46 7.13 -1.72 0.60
CA VAL A 46 6.43 -2.71 -0.23
C VAL A 46 7.37 -3.28 -1.30
N GLU A 47 8.14 -2.42 -1.97
CA GLU A 47 9.10 -2.86 -2.99
C GLU A 47 10.18 -3.76 -2.38
N ASN A 48 10.79 -3.33 -1.27
CA ASN A 48 11.85 -4.06 -0.57
C ASN A 48 11.38 -5.43 -0.03
N ASN A 49 10.10 -5.55 0.35
CA ASN A 49 9.56 -6.79 0.92
C ASN A 49 8.85 -7.67 -0.10
N PHE A 50 8.80 -7.27 -1.38
CA PHE A 50 8.09 -8.03 -2.41
C PHE A 50 8.63 -9.47 -2.56
N ALA A 51 9.95 -9.65 -2.46
CA ALA A 51 10.58 -10.98 -2.55
C ALA A 51 10.17 -11.90 -1.39
N SER A 52 10.06 -11.34 -0.18
CA SER A 52 9.58 -12.05 1.01
C SER A 52 8.12 -12.47 0.86
N PHE A 53 7.26 -11.55 0.41
CA PHE A 53 5.86 -11.87 0.10
C PHE A 53 5.74 -12.98 -0.95
N ASN A 54 6.45 -12.88 -2.07
CA ASN A 54 6.40 -13.90 -3.12
C ASN A 54 6.85 -15.27 -2.60
N SER A 55 7.81 -15.31 -1.67
CA SER A 55 8.30 -16.53 -1.03
C SER A 55 7.31 -17.16 -0.03
N ALA A 56 6.40 -16.36 0.54
CA ALA A 56 5.33 -16.86 1.41
C ALA A 56 4.18 -17.53 0.64
N VAL A 57 3.99 -17.20 -0.65
CA VAL A 57 2.96 -17.82 -1.49
C VAL A 57 3.35 -19.27 -1.81
N PRO A 58 2.46 -20.27 -1.65
CA PRO A 58 2.72 -21.65 -2.02
C PRO A 58 3.19 -21.80 -3.48
N GLN A 59 4.12 -22.73 -3.73
CA GLN A 59 4.81 -22.85 -5.01
C GLN A 59 3.85 -22.91 -6.22
N MET A 60 2.83 -23.77 -6.18
CA MET A 60 1.86 -23.90 -7.27
C MET A 60 1.19 -22.56 -7.61
N ALA A 61 0.77 -21.80 -6.59
CA ALA A 61 0.13 -20.50 -6.77
C ALA A 61 1.14 -19.42 -7.21
N ARG A 62 2.40 -19.51 -6.76
CA ARG A 62 3.47 -18.60 -7.17
C ARG A 62 3.76 -18.70 -8.67
N GLU A 63 3.72 -19.91 -9.22
CA GLU A 63 3.97 -20.20 -10.63
C GLU A 63 2.75 -19.91 -11.51
N ALA A 64 1.54 -20.23 -11.03
CA ALA A 64 0.32 -20.04 -11.81
C ALA A 64 -0.18 -18.60 -11.88
N LEU A 65 0.11 -17.77 -10.86
CA LEU A 65 -0.41 -16.40 -10.78
C LEU A 65 0.59 -15.37 -11.33
N SER A 66 0.06 -14.38 -12.05
CA SER A 66 0.82 -13.17 -12.38
C SER A 66 1.13 -12.34 -11.14
N ALA A 67 2.17 -11.49 -11.21
CA ALA A 67 2.52 -10.57 -10.12
C ALA A 67 1.33 -9.68 -9.71
N LYS A 68 0.53 -9.22 -10.69
CA LYS A 68 -0.68 -8.41 -10.45
C LYS A 68 -1.74 -9.18 -9.68
N GLN A 69 -1.99 -10.44 -10.02
CA GLN A 69 -2.95 -11.29 -9.30
C GLN A 69 -2.51 -11.55 -7.86
N LYS A 70 -1.21 -11.77 -7.63
CA LYS A 70 -0.67 -11.92 -6.26
C LYS A 70 -0.86 -10.64 -5.45
N ALA A 71 -0.56 -9.47 -6.03
CA ALA A 71 -0.77 -8.18 -5.38
C ALA A 71 -2.26 -7.92 -5.07
N GLN A 72 -3.15 -8.29 -5.99
CA GLN A 72 -4.59 -8.16 -5.79
C GLN A 72 -5.09 -9.05 -4.63
N LEU A 73 -4.60 -10.29 -4.53
CA LEU A 73 -4.91 -11.17 -3.40
C LEU A 73 -4.43 -10.59 -2.07
N LEU A 74 -3.21 -10.04 -2.03
CA LEU A 74 -2.69 -9.38 -0.84
C LEU A 74 -3.59 -8.20 -0.43
N PHE A 75 -3.96 -7.35 -1.38
CA PHE A 75 -4.88 -6.22 -1.12
C PHE A 75 -6.22 -6.69 -0.58
N MET A 76 -6.82 -7.74 -1.15
CA MET A 76 -8.09 -8.31 -0.67
C MET A 76 -7.99 -8.81 0.77
N ILE A 77 -6.89 -9.50 1.12
CA ILE A 77 -6.66 -9.97 2.49
C ILE A 77 -6.49 -8.78 3.44
N LEU A 78 -5.66 -7.79 3.09
CA LEU A 78 -5.44 -6.59 3.93
C LEU A 78 -6.75 -5.82 4.15
N LYS A 79 -7.51 -5.59 3.08
CA LYS A 79 -8.84 -4.97 3.16
C LYS A 79 -9.76 -5.76 4.09
N LYS A 80 -9.85 -7.08 3.91
CA LYS A 80 -10.73 -7.90 4.74
C LYS A 80 -10.33 -7.87 6.20
N ARG A 81 -9.03 -7.85 6.51
CA ARG A 81 -8.52 -7.70 7.88
C ARG A 81 -8.91 -6.36 8.48
N TRP A 82 -8.80 -5.27 7.72
CA TRP A 82 -9.22 -3.94 8.16
C TRP A 82 -10.73 -3.85 8.44
N GLU A 83 -11.57 -4.56 7.68
CA GLU A 83 -13.03 -4.58 7.89
C GLU A 83 -13.48 -5.38 9.12
N VAL A 84 -12.70 -6.36 9.57
CA VAL A 84 -13.07 -7.25 10.69
C VAL A 84 -12.34 -6.96 11.99
N SER A 85 -11.29 -6.15 11.94
CA SER A 85 -10.49 -5.74 13.11
C SER A 85 -10.97 -4.39 13.60
#